data_AF-A0A3C1BAS0-F1
#
_entry.id   AF-A0A3C1BAS0-F1
#
_cell.length_a   1.000
_cell.length_b   1.000
_cell.length_c   1.000
_cell.angle_alpha   90.00
_cell.angle_beta   90.00
_cell.angle_gamma   90.00
#
_symmetry.space_group_name_H-M   'P 1'
#
loop_
_entity.id
_entity.type
_entity.pdbx_description
1 polymer ?
#
loop_
_entity_poly.entity_id
_entity_poly.type
_entity_poly.pdbx_seq_one_letter_code
_entity_poly.pdbx_strand_id
1 'polypeptide(L)'
;HMYHKHMTQHMIPGIPRDWMREVENVFLIRHPMRVVASFARKYEKPTLADLGFLQQGSLFEGLRAQGQTPLVIDSADILLNPERALRRLCAALGLGFDPAMLSWPAGGMSCDGIWAAHWYGAVHRSTGFSAAEA
;
A
#
# COMPACT_ATOMS: atom_id res chain seq x y z
N HIS A 1 -16.19 8.31 3.25
CA HIS A 1 -14.76 8.03 3.57
C HIS A 1 -13.88 8.62 2.48
N MET A 2 -12.71 9.14 2.83
CA MET A 2 -11.69 9.57 1.88
C MET A 2 -10.50 8.61 1.96
N TYR A 3 -9.94 8.22 0.82
CA TYR A 3 -8.81 7.31 0.75
C TYR A 3 -7.58 8.06 0.28
N HIS A 4 -6.51 8.01 1.07
CA HIS A 4 -5.22 8.60 0.72
C HIS A 4 -4.16 7.51 0.61
N LYS A 5 -3.51 7.42 -0.54
CA LYS A 5 -2.37 6.53 -0.76
C LYS A 5 -1.08 7.33 -0.67
N HIS A 6 -0.20 6.93 0.23
CA HIS A 6 1.11 7.53 0.39
C HIS A 6 2.23 6.50 0.23
N MET A 7 3.41 6.99 -0.15
CA MET A 7 4.64 6.22 -0.14
C MET A 7 5.54 6.80 0.95
N THR A 8 6.10 5.95 1.80
CA THR A 8 6.77 6.39 3.03
C THR A 8 8.07 7.15 2.74
N GLN A 9 8.73 6.87 1.62
CA GLN A 9 9.89 7.64 1.16
C GLN A 9 9.53 9.08 0.75
N HIS A 10 8.26 9.38 0.46
CA HIS A 10 7.79 10.74 0.20
C HIS A 10 7.42 11.52 1.47
N MET A 11 7.39 10.87 2.64
CA MET A 11 7.13 11.51 3.94
C MET A 11 8.39 12.19 4.49
N ILE A 12 8.98 13.07 3.67
CA ILE A 12 10.17 13.85 3.98
C ILE A 12 9.93 14.78 5.18
N PRO A 13 10.98 15.31 5.83
CA PRO A 13 10.83 16.15 7.04
C PRO A 13 9.90 17.36 6.88
N GLY A 14 9.76 17.90 5.66
CA GLY A 14 8.88 19.04 5.37
C GLY A 14 7.39 18.70 5.25
N ILE A 15 7.00 17.42 5.25
CA ILE A 15 5.60 17.00 5.22
C ILE A 15 5.07 16.93 6.66
N PRO A 16 4.07 17.75 7.03
CA PRO A 16 3.43 17.65 8.35
C PRO A 16 2.89 16.24 8.59
N ARG A 17 2.95 15.75 9.84
CA ARG A 17 2.50 14.41 10.21
C ARG A 17 1.33 14.40 11.20
N ASP A 18 0.91 15.57 11.68
CA ASP A 18 -0.14 15.69 12.69
C ASP A 18 -1.49 15.15 12.22
N TRP A 19 -1.81 15.33 10.94
CA TRP A 19 -3.03 14.82 10.30
C TRP A 19 -3.14 13.29 10.37
N MET A 20 -2.02 12.57 10.51
CA MET A 20 -2.04 11.12 10.64
C MET A 20 -2.77 10.69 11.92
N ARG A 21 -2.93 11.56 12.92
CA ARG A 21 -3.73 11.28 14.12
C ARG A 21 -5.24 11.37 13.90
N GLU A 22 -5.66 11.98 12.81
CA GLU A 22 -7.07 12.27 12.51
C GLU A 22 -7.67 11.28 11.52
N VAL A 23 -6.91 10.24 11.15
CA VAL A 23 -7.30 9.23 10.16
C VAL A 23 -6.95 7.82 10.64
N GLU A 24 -7.64 6.84 10.08
CA GLU A 24 -7.26 5.43 10.25
C GLU A 24 -6.03 5.11 9.40
N ASN A 25 -4.94 4.71 10.06
CA ASN A 25 -3.68 4.39 9.38
C ASN A 25 -3.59 2.90 9.06
N VAL A 26 -3.36 2.57 7.79
CA VAL A 26 -3.14 1.21 7.32
C VAL A 26 -1.76 1.09 6.68
N PHE A 27 -0.91 0.26 7.27
CA PHE A 27 0.43 -0.04 6.80
C PHE A 27 0.39 -1.32 5.96
N LEU A 28 0.47 -1.16 4.64
CA LEU A 28 0.67 -2.27 3.71
C LEU A 28 2.16 -2.67 3.73
N ILE A 29 2.44 -3.92 4.09
CA ILE A 29 3.79 -4.47 4.10
C ILE A 29 3.95 -5.54 3.01
N ARG A 30 5.21 -5.78 2.65
CA ARG A 30 5.62 -6.85 1.75
C ARG A 30 6.99 -7.33 2.16
N HIS A 31 7.27 -8.61 1.97
CA HIS A 31 8.58 -9.19 2.26
C HIS A 31 9.72 -8.38 1.60
N PRO A 32 10.76 -7.96 2.34
CA PRO A 32 11.75 -6.99 1.85
C PRO A 32 12.50 -7.46 0.61
N MET A 33 12.87 -8.75 0.54
CA MET A 33 13.51 -9.33 -0.65
C MET A 33 12.65 -9.19 -1.91
N ARG A 34 11.32 -9.28 -1.79
CA ARG A 34 10.40 -9.14 -2.93
C ARG A 34 10.30 -7.69 -3.40
N VAL A 35 10.38 -6.74 -2.46
CA VAL A 35 10.40 -5.30 -2.80
C VAL A 35 11.70 -4.95 -3.50
N VAL A 36 12.86 -5.35 -2.94
CA VAL A 36 14.19 -5.09 -3.54
C VAL A 36 14.26 -5.66 -4.95
N ALA A 37 13.85 -6.91 -5.15
CA ALA A 37 13.84 -7.56 -6.47
C ALA A 37 12.96 -6.81 -7.49
N SER A 38 11.81 -6.30 -7.06
CA SER A 38 10.94 -5.53 -7.95
C SER A 38 11.47 -4.12 -8.25
N PHE A 39 12.10 -3.47 -7.27
CA PHE A 39 12.63 -2.12 -7.41
C PHE A 39 13.88 -2.10 -8.29
N ALA A 40 14.78 -3.07 -8.13
CA ALA A 40 16.00 -3.22 -8.93
C ALA A 40 15.71 -3.43 -10.44
N ARG A 41 14.50 -3.85 -10.82
CA ARG A 41 14.08 -3.93 -12.24
C ARG A 41 13.82 -2.57 -12.89
N LYS A 42 13.56 -1.53 -12.09
CA LYS A 42 13.16 -0.19 -12.58
C LYS A 42 14.12 0.92 -12.18
N TYR A 43 14.91 0.72 -11.12
CA TYR A 43 15.89 1.67 -10.62
C TYR A 43 17.28 1.04 -10.60
N GLU A 44 18.25 1.70 -11.23
CA GLU A 44 19.65 1.34 -11.07
C GLU A 44 20.11 1.74 -9.66
N LYS A 45 20.49 0.75 -8.85
CA LYS A 45 21.09 0.89 -7.50
C LYS A 45 20.19 1.59 -6.46
N PRO A 46 19.03 1.00 -6.10
CA PRO A 46 18.19 1.55 -5.03
C PRO A 46 18.92 1.55 -3.68
N THR A 47 18.82 2.65 -2.94
CA THR A 47 19.29 2.74 -1.56
C THR A 47 18.21 2.27 -0.57
N LEU A 48 18.61 1.97 0.67
CA LEU A 48 17.65 1.60 1.72
C LEU A 48 16.60 2.71 1.97
N ALA A 49 16.98 3.98 1.78
CA ALA A 49 16.07 5.12 1.93
C ALA A 49 15.01 5.16 0.82
N ASP A 50 15.36 4.74 -0.40
CA ASP A 50 14.42 4.71 -1.55
C ASP A 50 13.32 3.66 -1.36
N LEU A 51 13.63 2.59 -0.63
CA LEU A 51 12.69 1.51 -0.33
C LEU A 51 11.65 1.91 0.74
N GLY A 52 11.92 2.96 1.52
CA GLY A 52 10.96 3.52 2.48
C GLY A 52 10.71 2.69 3.74
N PHE A 53 11.41 1.56 3.95
CA PHE A 53 11.18 0.66 5.09
C PHE A 53 11.46 1.30 6.44
N LEU A 54 12.58 2.01 6.56
CA LEU A 54 12.94 2.69 7.81
C LEU A 54 11.93 3.80 8.14
N GLN A 55 11.50 4.54 7.13
CA GLN A 55 10.46 5.57 7.25
C GLN A 55 9.13 4.94 7.66
N GLN A 56 8.76 3.80 7.07
CA GLN A 56 7.53 3.08 7.43
C GLN A 56 7.53 2.66 8.89
N GLY A 57 8.63 2.04 9.37
CA GLY A 57 8.78 1.66 10.77
C GLY A 57 8.75 2.86 11.72
N SER A 58 9.44 3.95 11.37
CA SER A 58 9.44 5.17 12.17
C SER A 58 8.04 5.81 12.30
N LEU A 59 7.27 5.84 11.21
CA LEU A 59 5.90 6.36 11.23
C LEU A 59 4.99 5.46 12.08
N PHE A 60 5.10 4.14 11.94
CA PHE A 60 4.32 3.18 12.72
C PHE A 60 4.60 3.31 14.22
N GLU A 61 5.87 3.28 14.62
CA GLU A 61 6.25 3.42 16.04
C GLU A 61 5.90 4.80 16.59
N GLY A 62 5.98 5.86 15.77
CA GLY A 62 5.56 7.21 16.16
C GLY A 62 4.07 7.29 16.50
N LEU A 63 3.20 6.66 15.70
CA LEU A 63 1.76 6.59 15.98
C LEU A 63 1.47 5.73 17.23
N ARG A 64 2.19 4.61 17.40
CA ARG A 64 2.04 3.74 18.59
C ARG A 64 2.46 4.45 19.87
N ALA A 65 3.55 5.21 19.84
CA ALA A 65 3.99 6.02 20.98
C ALA A 65 2.97 7.09 21.37
N GLN A 66 2.08 7.49 20.45
CA GLN A 66 0.97 8.41 20.68
C GLN A 66 -0.33 7.68 21.10
N GLY A 67 -0.27 6.38 21.37
CA GLY A 67 -1.41 5.58 21.84
C GLY A 67 -2.33 5.05 20.74
N GLN A 68 -1.99 5.24 19.47
CA GLN A 68 -2.76 4.67 18.35
C GLN A 68 -2.38 3.21 18.09
N THR A 69 -3.28 2.47 17.46
CA THR A 69 -3.06 1.09 16.98
C THR A 69 -3.25 1.01 15.47
N PRO A 70 -2.26 1.46 14.67
CA PRO A 70 -2.36 1.39 13.21
C PRO A 70 -2.52 -0.05 12.73
N LEU A 71 -3.34 -0.25 11.71
CA LEU A 71 -3.53 -1.55 11.10
C LEU A 71 -2.32 -1.90 10.23
N VAL A 72 -1.97 -3.19 10.22
CA VAL A 72 -0.91 -3.74 9.35
C VAL A 72 -1.52 -4.86 8.52
N ILE A 73 -1.25 -4.84 7.21
CA ILE A 73 -1.71 -5.89 6.30
C ILE A 73 -0.57 -6.30 5.38
N ASP A 74 -0.32 -7.61 5.24
CA ASP A 74 0.67 -8.12 4.30
C ASP A 74 0.04 -8.31 2.91
N SER A 75 0.69 -7.76 1.89
CA SER A 75 0.37 -8.03 0.49
C SER A 75 0.29 -9.52 0.15
N ALA A 76 1.11 -10.37 0.77
CA ALA A 76 1.08 -11.82 0.54
C ALA A 76 -0.23 -12.44 1.05
N ASP A 77 -0.73 -12.00 2.21
CA ASP A 77 -2.01 -12.45 2.76
C ASP A 77 -3.18 -12.02 1.87
N ILE A 78 -3.10 -10.81 1.30
CA ILE A 78 -4.08 -10.33 0.33
C ILE A 78 -4.06 -11.24 -0.91
N LEU A 79 -2.89 -11.54 -1.48
CA LEU A 79 -2.81 -12.37 -2.68
C LEU A 79 -3.22 -13.83 -2.44
N LEU A 80 -3.03 -14.35 -1.22
CA LEU A 80 -3.43 -15.72 -0.86
C LEU A 80 -4.95 -15.89 -0.81
N ASN A 81 -5.66 -14.92 -0.23
CA ASN A 81 -7.12 -14.91 -0.20
C ASN A 81 -7.64 -13.47 -0.13
N PRO A 82 -7.82 -12.81 -1.31
CA PRO A 82 -8.15 -11.40 -1.37
C PRO A 82 -9.44 -11.04 -0.65
N GLU A 83 -10.49 -11.85 -0.84
CA GLU A 83 -11.78 -11.62 -0.19
C GLU A 83 -11.67 -11.68 1.33
N ARG A 84 -11.03 -12.73 1.87
CA ARG A 84 -10.87 -12.87 3.32
C ARG A 84 -10.04 -11.73 3.91
N ALA A 85 -8.95 -11.35 3.26
CA ALA A 85 -8.08 -10.27 3.72
C ALA A 85 -8.80 -8.92 3.71
N LEU A 86 -9.49 -8.59 2.62
CA LEU A 86 -10.23 -7.33 2.48
C LEU A 86 -11.44 -7.26 3.42
N ARG A 87 -12.19 -8.35 3.62
CA ARG A 87 -13.28 -8.39 4.61
C ARG A 87 -12.78 -8.10 6.03
N ARG A 88 -11.64 -8.67 6.42
CA ARG A 88 -11.03 -8.41 7.74
C ARG A 88 -10.58 -6.95 7.87
N LEU A 89 -9.97 -6.40 6.82
CA LEU A 89 -9.55 -5.00 6.79
C LEU A 89 -10.76 -4.05 6.89
N CYS A 90 -11.79 -4.27 6.08
CA CYS A 90 -13.03 -3.49 6.13
C CYS A 90 -13.67 -3.55 7.51
N ALA A 91 -13.78 -4.74 8.12
CA ALA A 91 -14.33 -4.89 9.46
C ALA A 91 -13.50 -4.13 10.52
N ALA A 92 -12.17 -4.18 10.45
CA ALA A 92 -11.30 -3.44 11.35
C ALA A 92 -11.41 -1.90 11.18
N LEU A 93 -11.72 -1.44 9.98
CA LEU A 93 -11.93 -0.03 9.65
C LEU A 93 -13.38 0.46 9.85
N GLY A 94 -14.31 -0.43 10.26
CA GLY A 94 -15.74 -0.11 10.32
C GLY A 94 -16.39 0.17 8.96
N LEU A 95 -15.84 -0.38 7.88
CA LEU A 95 -16.31 -0.23 6.51
C LEU A 95 -17.10 -1.46 6.04
N GLY A 96 -18.04 -1.24 5.11
CA GLY A 96 -18.68 -2.31 4.35
C GLY A 96 -17.72 -2.91 3.31
N PHE A 97 -17.68 -4.23 3.22
CA PHE A 97 -17.01 -4.92 2.12
C PHE A 97 -17.85 -4.80 0.83
N ASP A 98 -17.19 -4.52 -0.29
CA ASP A 98 -17.81 -4.50 -1.62
C ASP A 98 -17.13 -5.56 -2.53
N PRO A 99 -17.87 -6.52 -3.09
CA PRO A 99 -17.32 -7.48 -4.06
C PRO A 99 -16.59 -6.84 -5.24
N ALA A 100 -16.93 -5.60 -5.63
CA ALA A 100 -16.24 -4.84 -6.66
C ALA A 100 -14.76 -4.56 -6.33
N MET A 101 -14.34 -4.70 -5.07
CA MET A 101 -12.92 -4.61 -4.68
C MET A 101 -12.08 -5.77 -5.26
N LEU A 102 -12.70 -6.87 -5.68
CA LEU A 102 -12.00 -8.08 -6.16
C LEU A 102 -11.77 -8.11 -7.67
N SER A 103 -12.50 -7.29 -8.42
CA SER A 103 -12.47 -7.28 -9.87
C SER A 103 -12.65 -5.88 -10.44
N TRP A 104 -11.87 -5.55 -11.46
CA TRP A 104 -11.87 -4.23 -12.09
C TRP A 104 -11.73 -4.35 -13.61
N PRO A 105 -12.16 -3.33 -14.38
CA PRO A 105 -11.90 -3.31 -15.82
C PRO A 105 -10.41 -3.15 -16.10
N ALA A 106 -9.94 -3.80 -17.16
CA ALA A 106 -8.62 -3.49 -17.73
C ALA A 106 -8.65 -2.08 -18.36
N GLY A 107 -7.47 -1.46 -18.49
CA GLY A 107 -7.30 -0.17 -19.19
C GLY A 107 -7.06 1.05 -18.32
N GLY A 108 -6.89 0.89 -17.00
CA GLY A 108 -6.62 2.01 -16.10
C GLY A 108 -7.80 2.94 -15.87
N MET A 109 -7.57 4.07 -15.21
CA MET A 109 -8.58 5.07 -14.89
C MET A 109 -8.16 6.45 -15.41
N SER A 110 -9.15 7.29 -15.73
CA SER A 110 -8.91 8.67 -16.18
C SER A 110 -8.13 9.53 -15.17
N CYS A 111 -8.13 9.13 -13.88
CA CYS A 111 -7.43 9.80 -12.80
C CYS A 111 -6.01 9.27 -12.51
N ASP A 112 -5.50 8.27 -13.24
CA ASP A 112 -4.22 7.62 -12.91
C ASP A 112 -2.98 8.55 -13.03
N GLY A 113 -3.14 9.70 -13.69
CA GLY A 113 -2.12 10.74 -13.79
C GLY A 113 -0.86 10.30 -14.56
N ILE A 114 0.17 11.15 -14.56
CA ILE A 114 1.36 10.94 -15.38
C ILE A 114 2.19 9.71 -14.97
N TRP A 115 2.13 9.33 -13.69
CA TRP A 115 2.87 8.18 -13.14
C TRP A 115 2.38 6.83 -13.66
N ALA A 116 1.16 6.78 -14.20
CA ALA A 116 0.54 5.56 -14.70
C ALA A 116 1.40 4.87 -15.79
N ALA A 117 1.93 5.67 -16.72
CA ALA A 117 2.77 5.19 -17.83
C ALA A 117 4.04 4.46 -17.35
N HIS A 118 4.55 4.82 -16.16
CA HIS A 118 5.78 4.24 -15.61
C HIS A 118 5.51 3.07 -14.66
N TRP A 119 4.40 3.10 -13.92
CA TRP A 119 4.19 2.19 -12.79
C TRP A 119 3.01 1.23 -12.97
N TYR A 120 1.96 1.60 -13.70
CA TYR A 120 0.65 0.93 -13.62
C TYR A 120 0.39 -0.09 -14.72
N GLY A 121 1.31 -0.27 -15.67
CA GLY A 121 1.10 -1.17 -16.80
C GLY A 121 0.70 -2.60 -16.44
N ALA A 122 1.17 -3.14 -15.31
CA ALA A 122 0.73 -4.47 -14.83
C ALA A 122 -0.74 -4.46 -14.35
N VAL A 123 -1.14 -3.46 -13.57
CA VAL A 123 -2.52 -3.28 -13.09
C VAL A 123 -3.48 -2.96 -14.24
N HIS A 124 -3.06 -2.15 -15.21
CA HIS A 124 -3.86 -1.83 -16.40
C HIS A 124 -4.18 -3.05 -17.25
N ARG A 125 -3.36 -4.10 -17.17
CA ARG A 125 -3.59 -5.38 -17.87
C ARG A 125 -4.32 -6.42 -17.01
N SER A 126 -4.56 -6.15 -15.73
CA SER A 126 -5.27 -7.08 -14.86
C SER A 126 -6.74 -6.70 -14.72
N THR A 127 -7.55 -7.67 -14.32
CA THR A 127 -8.98 -7.49 -14.01
C THR A 127 -9.32 -7.94 -12.59
N GLY A 128 -8.30 -8.22 -11.78
CA GLY A 128 -8.40 -8.73 -10.43
C GLY A 128 -7.00 -8.97 -9.85
N PHE A 129 -6.95 -9.52 -8.63
CA PHE A 129 -5.70 -9.90 -7.99
C PHE A 129 -4.98 -11.01 -8.76
N SER A 130 -3.66 -10.93 -8.85
CA SER A 130 -2.85 -12.03 -9.36
C SER A 130 -2.86 -13.20 -8.38
N ALA A 131 -2.57 -14.41 -8.87
CA ALA A 131 -2.29 -15.53 -7.99
C ALA A 131 -1.14 -15.18 -7.01
N ALA A 132 -1.17 -15.80 -5.82
CA ALA A 132 -0.07 -15.71 -4.88
C ALA A 132 1.24 -16.07 -5.59
N GLU A 133 2.24 -15.20 -5.48
CA GLU A 133 3.58 -15.49 -5.98
C GLU A 133 4.13 -16.70 -5.20
N ALA A 134 4.56 -17.75 -5.92
CA ALA A 134 5.18 -18.95 -5.35
C ALA A 134 6.48 -18.64 -4.62
#